data_AF-B0P6Y0-F1
#
_entry.id   AF-B0P6Y0-F1
#
_cell.length_a   1.000
_cell.length_b   1.000
_cell.length_c   1.000
_cell.angle_alpha   90.00
_cell.angle_beta   90.00
_cell.angle_gamma   90.00
#
_symmetry.space_group_name_H-M   'P 1'
#
loop_
_entity.id
_entity.type
_entity.pdbx_description
1 polymer ?
#
loop_
_entity_poly.entity_id
_entity_poly.type
_entity_poly.pdbx_seq_one_letter_code
_entity_poly.pdbx_strand_id
1 'polypeptide(L)'
;MFGASAAAYLGDIIPALSGHLPRVIVGAALLTFFFVVNLMGIDIMASAQKLMTWLLIAALILFAVVGIARMKLPIFDFSDPNFLINGWGITFENGQISGGFIGATLLFVYSTQGYYMTTAYGGDSKNARRDIPIVLLLAVPTLIVLYVGVAMAGVGVMTVEEYGASTTLVFAAQRIFPTVLFYAFIIGGPIMALLSTLNSSFAYNAITIGQSCDDGWLPKAFGKKNAKGSRVWILTFMYVVGMIPIVFGLSITVITNMVQLIGACFAFLNFVAYIKMPKLYPNAWKKSRFHIPDGLYYLICCISLAGFIVTLWKSCLSMSPGLAAANVAAIVVLAIIGIVRGRKGEIEVHTSIWSGDAAEDAAAAAIGQK
;
A
#
# COMPACT_ATOMS: atom_id res chain seq x y z
N MET A 1 -7.87 0.99 7.84
CA MET A 1 -8.37 0.97 6.44
C MET A 1 -8.76 -0.45 6.03
N PHE A 2 -7.82 -1.37 5.78
CA PHE A 2 -8.11 -2.71 5.23
C PHE A 2 -9.14 -3.53 6.04
N GLY A 3 -9.01 -3.57 7.37
CA GLY A 3 -9.99 -4.27 8.23
C GLY A 3 -11.40 -3.69 8.14
N ALA A 4 -11.53 -2.36 8.08
CA ALA A 4 -12.82 -1.69 7.90
C ALA A 4 -13.42 -1.94 6.51
N SER A 5 -12.59 -1.93 5.46
CA SER A 5 -13.02 -2.28 4.10
C SER A 5 -13.48 -3.74 4.00
N ALA A 6 -12.78 -4.68 4.65
CA ALA A 6 -13.18 -6.09 4.63
C ALA A 6 -14.50 -6.31 5.38
N ALA A 7 -14.71 -5.59 6.48
CA ALA A 7 -15.97 -5.56 7.20
C ALA A 7 -17.11 -4.96 6.36
N ALA A 8 -16.83 -3.93 5.54
CA ALA A 8 -17.82 -3.38 4.61
C ALA A 8 -18.25 -4.43 3.56
N TYR A 9 -17.30 -5.11 2.91
CA TYR A 9 -17.59 -6.21 1.99
C TYR A 9 -18.44 -7.32 2.64
N LEU A 10 -18.11 -7.73 3.86
CA LEU A 10 -18.90 -8.73 4.60
C LEU A 10 -20.30 -8.23 4.94
N GLY A 11 -20.45 -6.95 5.31
CA GLY A 11 -21.74 -6.34 5.58
C GLY A 11 -22.64 -6.20 4.35
N ASP A 12 -22.05 -6.04 3.17
CA ASP A 12 -22.80 -5.95 1.90
C ASP A 12 -23.35 -7.31 1.44
N ILE A 13 -22.71 -8.42 1.84
CA ILE A 13 -23.14 -9.78 1.47
C ILE A 13 -23.90 -10.50 2.58
N ILE A 14 -23.73 -10.12 3.84
CA ILE A 14 -24.43 -10.69 5.00
C ILE A 14 -25.17 -9.53 5.70
N PRO A 15 -26.50 -9.39 5.53
CA PRO A 15 -27.26 -8.28 6.09
C PRO A 15 -27.12 -8.11 7.61
N ALA A 16 -26.94 -9.21 8.35
CA ALA A 16 -26.70 -9.18 9.80
C ALA A 16 -25.39 -8.46 10.19
N LEU A 17 -24.44 -8.34 9.26
CA LEU A 17 -23.16 -7.66 9.44
C LEU A 17 -23.14 -6.24 8.85
N SER A 18 -24.25 -5.76 8.29
CA SER A 18 -24.33 -4.44 7.63
C SER A 18 -24.35 -3.25 8.61
N GLY A 19 -24.80 -3.49 9.84
CA GLY A 19 -24.89 -2.47 10.88
C GLY A 19 -23.52 -1.93 11.32
N HIS A 20 -23.51 -0.72 11.88
CA HIS A 20 -22.28 -0.08 12.37
C HIS A 20 -21.52 -0.95 13.38
N LEU A 21 -22.18 -1.38 14.45
CA LEU A 21 -21.56 -2.19 15.51
C LEU A 21 -21.03 -3.55 14.99
N PRO A 22 -21.80 -4.35 14.21
CA PRO A 22 -21.26 -5.55 13.56
C PRO A 22 -20.01 -5.29 12.69
N ARG A 23 -19.98 -4.20 11.90
CA ARG A 23 -18.81 -3.85 11.08
C ARG A 23 -17.59 -3.54 11.93
N VAL A 24 -17.76 -2.82 13.05
CA VAL A 24 -16.68 -2.57 14.01
C VAL A 24 -16.15 -3.87 14.59
N ILE A 25 -17.04 -4.78 15.02
CA ILE A 25 -16.65 -6.09 15.59
C ILE A 25 -15.87 -6.92 14.57
N VAL A 26 -16.38 -7.03 13.34
CA VAL A 26 -15.72 -7.78 12.26
C VAL A 26 -14.36 -7.18 11.93
N GLY A 27 -14.28 -5.86 11.76
CA GLY A 27 -13.01 -5.17 11.49
C GLY A 27 -11.98 -5.39 12.61
N ALA A 28 -12.42 -5.29 13.87
CA ALA A 28 -11.59 -5.52 15.04
C ALA A 28 -11.13 -6.99 15.14
N ALA A 29 -12.03 -7.95 14.86
CA ALA A 29 -11.71 -9.37 14.86
C ALA A 29 -10.68 -9.72 13.78
N LEU A 30 -10.85 -9.21 12.56
CA LEU A 30 -9.90 -9.39 11.46
C LEU A 30 -8.53 -8.78 11.79
N LEU A 31 -8.50 -7.57 12.36
CA LEU A 31 -7.27 -6.94 12.79
C LEU A 31 -6.56 -7.77 13.88
N THR A 32 -7.32 -8.27 14.85
CA THR A 32 -6.82 -9.11 15.95
C THR A 32 -6.27 -10.43 15.44
N PHE A 33 -6.96 -11.08 14.49
CA PHE A 33 -6.51 -12.31 13.86
C PHE A 33 -5.12 -12.12 13.22
N PHE A 34 -4.94 -11.09 12.39
CA PHE A 34 -3.65 -10.85 11.74
C PHE A 34 -2.56 -10.39 12.71
N PHE A 35 -2.92 -9.65 13.75
CA PHE A 35 -2.00 -9.36 14.86
C PHE A 35 -1.46 -10.65 15.48
N VAL A 36 -2.33 -11.62 15.80
CA VAL A 36 -1.93 -12.91 16.36
C VAL A 36 -1.08 -13.72 15.37
N VAL A 37 -1.49 -13.81 14.10
CA VAL A 37 -0.72 -14.51 13.05
C VAL A 37 0.71 -13.94 12.95
N ASN A 38 0.86 -12.61 12.98
CA ASN A 38 2.17 -11.96 12.91
C ASN A 38 3.01 -12.16 14.18
N LEU A 39 2.38 -12.34 15.34
CA LEU A 39 3.09 -12.72 16.58
C LEU A 39 3.65 -14.15 16.54
N MET A 40 3.09 -15.03 15.70
CA MET A 40 3.52 -16.42 15.59
C MET A 40 4.80 -16.62 14.76
N GLY A 41 5.28 -15.57 14.07
CA GLY A 41 6.54 -15.58 13.31
C GLY A 41 6.35 -15.41 11.80
N ILE A 42 7.46 -15.12 11.12
CA ILE A 42 7.48 -14.75 9.69
C ILE A 42 7.04 -15.91 8.77
N ASP A 43 7.38 -17.15 9.10
CA ASP A 43 7.06 -18.32 8.27
C ASP A 43 5.55 -18.61 8.22
N ILE A 44 4.87 -18.45 9.36
CA ILE A 44 3.42 -18.65 9.47
C ILE A 44 2.70 -17.52 8.74
N MET A 45 3.15 -16.28 8.95
CA MET A 45 2.65 -15.11 8.23
C MET A 45 2.79 -15.29 6.71
N ALA A 46 3.96 -15.72 6.23
CA ALA A 46 4.23 -15.94 4.80
C ALA A 46 3.38 -17.07 4.21
N SER A 47 3.14 -18.13 4.99
CA SER A 47 2.27 -19.24 4.58
C SER A 47 0.82 -18.78 4.41
N ALA A 48 0.30 -18.01 5.36
CA ALA A 48 -1.02 -17.39 5.25
C ALA A 48 -1.10 -16.42 4.05
N GLN A 49 -0.06 -15.60 3.87
CA GLN A 49 0.06 -14.68 2.74
C GLN A 49 -0.03 -15.41 1.40
N LYS A 50 0.71 -16.52 1.26
CA LYS A 50 0.74 -17.33 0.04
C LYS A 50 -0.63 -17.87 -0.30
N LEU A 51 -1.35 -18.43 0.67
CA LEU A 51 -2.70 -18.95 0.48
C LEU A 51 -3.67 -17.86 -0.01
N MET A 52 -3.72 -16.72 0.71
CA MET A 52 -4.61 -15.61 0.34
C MET A 52 -4.29 -15.05 -1.05
N THR A 53 -3.00 -14.95 -1.39
CA THR A 53 -2.55 -14.44 -2.69
C THR A 53 -2.96 -15.34 -3.85
N TRP A 54 -2.87 -16.67 -3.69
CA TRP A 54 -3.31 -17.57 -4.76
C TRP A 54 -4.83 -17.58 -4.91
N LEU A 55 -5.57 -17.52 -3.80
CA LEU A 55 -7.03 -17.43 -3.81
C LEU A 55 -7.50 -16.14 -4.49
N LEU A 56 -6.91 -14.98 -4.14
CA LEU A 56 -7.30 -13.71 -4.74
C LEU A 56 -7.01 -13.67 -6.24
N ILE A 57 -5.85 -14.17 -6.68
CA ILE A 57 -5.50 -14.18 -8.11
C ILE A 57 -6.50 -15.05 -8.87
N ALA A 58 -6.79 -16.26 -8.37
CA ALA A 58 -7.74 -17.16 -9.01
C ALA A 58 -9.15 -16.56 -9.09
N ALA A 59 -9.63 -15.93 -8.00
CA ALA A 59 -10.95 -15.31 -7.95
C ALA A 59 -11.07 -14.10 -8.91
N LEU A 60 -10.04 -13.24 -8.97
CA LEU A 60 -10.03 -12.09 -9.88
C LEU A 60 -9.94 -12.50 -11.35
N ILE A 61 -9.15 -13.52 -11.68
CA ILE A 61 -9.11 -14.08 -13.04
C ILE A 61 -10.47 -14.66 -13.41
N LEU A 62 -11.10 -15.44 -12.53
CA LEU A 62 -12.43 -16.00 -12.79
C LEU A 62 -13.46 -14.90 -13.05
N PHE A 63 -13.45 -13.84 -12.23
CA PHE A 63 -14.33 -12.68 -12.42
C PHE A 63 -14.08 -11.98 -13.74
N ALA A 64 -12.81 -11.72 -14.10
CA ALA A 64 -12.45 -11.11 -15.36
C ALA A 64 -12.93 -11.97 -16.55
N VAL A 65 -12.63 -13.27 -16.56
CA VAL A 65 -12.99 -14.18 -17.67
C VAL A 65 -14.50 -14.28 -17.83
N VAL A 66 -15.25 -14.54 -16.75
CA VAL A 66 -16.70 -14.71 -16.83
C VAL A 66 -17.40 -13.38 -17.09
N GLY A 67 -16.92 -12.28 -16.52
CA GLY A 67 -17.45 -10.94 -16.79
C GLY A 67 -17.23 -10.50 -18.23
N ILE A 68 -16.04 -10.72 -18.79
CA ILE A 68 -15.75 -10.46 -20.21
C ILE A 68 -16.63 -11.33 -21.12
N ALA A 69 -16.89 -12.58 -20.76
CA ALA A 69 -17.80 -13.44 -21.54
C ALA A 69 -19.27 -12.98 -21.49
N ARG A 70 -19.66 -12.19 -20.48
CA ARG A 70 -21.04 -11.70 -20.27
C ARG A 70 -21.20 -10.20 -20.51
N MET A 71 -20.14 -9.49 -20.88
CA MET A 71 -20.20 -8.05 -21.05
C MET A 71 -21.05 -7.64 -22.26
N LYS A 72 -21.72 -6.50 -22.13
CA LYS A 72 -22.39 -5.84 -23.24
C LYS A 72 -21.37 -5.04 -24.03
N LEU A 73 -21.22 -5.39 -25.31
CA LEU A 73 -20.37 -4.66 -26.26
C LEU A 73 -21.18 -3.59 -27.00
N PRO A 74 -20.55 -2.49 -27.45
CA PRO A 74 -19.13 -2.14 -27.25
C PRO A 74 -18.87 -1.49 -25.88
N ILE A 75 -17.76 -1.87 -25.23
CA ILE A 75 -17.30 -1.19 -23.99
C ILE A 75 -16.38 0.01 -24.28
N PHE A 76 -15.88 0.13 -25.51
CA PHE A 76 -15.06 1.24 -25.99
C PHE A 76 -15.83 2.06 -27.03
N ASP A 77 -16.99 2.58 -26.62
CA ASP A 77 -17.78 3.49 -27.44
C ASP A 77 -17.34 4.93 -27.22
N PHE A 78 -16.38 5.40 -28.01
CA PHE A 78 -15.91 6.79 -27.93
C PHE A 78 -16.97 7.82 -28.34
N SER A 79 -18.10 7.39 -28.91
CA SER A 79 -19.23 8.27 -29.23
C SER A 79 -20.22 8.43 -28.07
N ASP A 80 -20.19 7.54 -27.07
CA ASP A 80 -21.01 7.64 -25.87
C ASP A 80 -20.54 8.82 -25.01
N PRO A 81 -21.40 9.83 -24.73
CA PRO A 81 -21.07 10.92 -23.81
C PRO A 81 -20.64 10.43 -22.41
N ASN A 82 -21.04 9.22 -22.02
CA ASN A 82 -20.68 8.60 -20.75
C ASN A 82 -19.32 7.88 -20.76
N PHE A 83 -18.71 7.66 -21.93
CA PHE A 83 -17.42 6.96 -22.01
C PHE A 83 -16.31 7.70 -21.26
N LEU A 84 -16.34 9.03 -21.31
CA LEU A 84 -15.38 9.90 -20.65
C LEU A 84 -16.10 11.02 -19.89
N ILE A 85 -16.92 10.62 -18.92
CA ILE A 85 -17.63 11.59 -18.07
C ILE A 85 -16.61 12.56 -17.47
N ASN A 86 -16.97 13.85 -17.43
CA ASN A 86 -16.11 14.91 -16.89
C ASN A 86 -14.79 15.15 -17.67
N GLY A 87 -14.64 14.56 -18.86
CA GLY A 87 -13.56 14.84 -19.81
C GLY A 87 -12.18 14.27 -19.43
N TRP A 88 -11.18 14.57 -20.25
CA TRP A 88 -9.80 14.08 -20.09
C TRP A 88 -9.06 14.68 -18.89
N GLY A 89 -9.51 15.84 -18.41
CA GLY A 89 -8.81 16.63 -17.40
C GLY A 89 -9.11 16.23 -15.95
N ILE A 90 -9.04 17.23 -15.08
CA ILE A 90 -9.47 17.16 -13.68
C ILE A 90 -10.64 18.12 -13.53
N THR A 91 -11.74 17.67 -12.94
CA THR A 91 -12.83 18.55 -12.54
C THR A 91 -12.75 18.83 -11.05
N PHE A 92 -13.14 20.06 -10.68
CA PHE A 92 -13.15 20.52 -9.31
C PHE A 92 -14.55 20.92 -8.88
N GLU A 93 -14.91 20.54 -7.66
CA GLU A 93 -16.13 20.99 -6.99
C GLU A 93 -15.76 21.42 -5.57
N ASN A 94 -16.14 22.65 -5.18
CA ASN A 94 -15.79 23.22 -3.87
C ASN A 94 -14.29 23.16 -3.52
N GLY A 95 -13.43 23.31 -4.53
CA GLY A 95 -11.97 23.24 -4.36
C GLY A 95 -11.40 21.83 -4.18
N GLN A 96 -12.22 20.77 -4.31
CA GLN A 96 -11.80 19.38 -4.24
C GLN A 96 -11.91 18.70 -5.61
N ILE A 97 -11.12 17.66 -5.84
CA ILE A 97 -11.19 16.88 -7.09
C ILE A 97 -12.51 16.10 -7.10
N SER A 98 -13.37 16.37 -8.07
CA SER A 98 -14.70 15.74 -8.21
C SER A 98 -14.76 14.71 -9.35
N GLY A 99 -13.82 14.72 -10.30
CA GLY A 99 -13.86 13.81 -11.44
C GLY A 99 -12.84 14.09 -12.55
N GLY A 100 -13.16 13.59 -13.73
CA GLY A 100 -12.30 13.60 -14.93
C GLY A 100 -11.32 12.43 -14.97
N PHE A 101 -10.81 12.10 -16.16
CA PHE A 101 -9.91 10.96 -16.36
C PHE A 101 -8.61 11.06 -15.53
N ILE A 102 -7.99 12.24 -15.49
CA ILE A 102 -6.81 12.44 -14.64
C ILE A 102 -7.20 12.36 -13.16
N GLY A 103 -8.36 12.90 -12.77
CA GLY A 103 -8.87 12.78 -11.40
C GLY A 103 -9.05 11.32 -10.95
N ALA A 104 -9.67 10.49 -11.80
CA ALA A 104 -9.82 9.06 -11.58
C ALA A 104 -8.46 8.34 -11.52
N THR A 105 -7.52 8.69 -12.39
CA THR A 105 -6.15 8.16 -12.38
C THR A 105 -5.45 8.46 -11.05
N LEU A 106 -5.57 9.68 -10.54
CA LEU A 106 -4.96 10.08 -9.25
C LEU A 106 -5.58 9.36 -8.05
N LEU A 107 -6.87 9.02 -8.10
CA LEU A 107 -7.50 8.14 -7.10
C LEU A 107 -6.94 6.71 -7.20
N PHE A 108 -6.73 6.23 -8.42
CA PHE A 108 -6.24 4.88 -8.69
C PHE A 108 -4.77 4.65 -8.31
N VAL A 109 -3.92 5.69 -8.35
CA VAL A 109 -2.48 5.59 -8.01
C VAL A 109 -2.23 4.87 -6.68
N TYR A 110 -3.09 5.05 -5.68
CA TYR A 110 -2.90 4.40 -4.39
C TYR A 110 -3.05 2.87 -4.45
N SER A 111 -3.94 2.39 -5.31
CA SER A 111 -4.15 0.96 -5.55
C SER A 111 -2.97 0.27 -6.24
N THR A 112 -1.96 1.02 -6.69
CA THR A 112 -0.78 0.46 -7.36
C THR A 112 0.48 0.51 -6.50
N GLN A 113 0.46 1.01 -5.26
CA GLN A 113 1.68 1.23 -4.47
C GLN A 113 2.17 -0.01 -3.68
N GLY A 114 1.31 -0.97 -3.34
CA GLY A 114 1.62 -1.99 -2.33
C GLY A 114 2.87 -2.85 -2.59
N TYR A 115 3.35 -2.93 -3.83
CA TYR A 115 4.53 -3.73 -4.20
C TYR A 115 5.81 -3.31 -3.46
N TYR A 116 5.96 -2.03 -3.08
CA TYR A 116 7.18 -1.54 -2.43
C TYR A 116 7.41 -2.20 -1.06
N MET A 117 6.35 -2.65 -0.39
CA MET A 117 6.45 -3.28 0.94
C MET A 117 7.28 -4.56 0.89
N THR A 118 7.40 -5.18 -0.28
CA THR A 118 8.22 -6.37 -0.52
C THR A 118 9.71 -6.11 -0.26
N THR A 119 10.18 -4.87 -0.37
CA THR A 119 11.59 -4.52 -0.16
C THR A 119 12.06 -4.71 1.28
N ALA A 120 11.15 -4.68 2.26
CA ALA A 120 11.49 -4.90 3.66
C ALA A 120 11.90 -6.34 3.96
N TYR A 121 11.46 -7.31 3.15
CA TYR A 121 11.71 -8.74 3.39
C TYR A 121 13.09 -9.20 2.89
N GLY A 122 14.04 -8.28 2.68
CA GLY A 122 15.38 -8.62 2.22
C GLY A 122 16.11 -9.61 3.13
N GLY A 123 16.02 -9.42 4.46
CA GLY A 123 16.67 -10.31 5.43
C GLY A 123 16.04 -11.70 5.51
N ASP A 124 14.74 -11.81 5.27
CA ASP A 124 13.97 -13.07 5.37
C ASP A 124 13.82 -13.80 4.02
N SER A 125 14.31 -13.20 2.93
CA SER A 125 14.24 -13.77 1.58
C SER A 125 15.37 -14.77 1.34
N LYS A 126 15.03 -15.96 0.80
CA LYS A 126 16.02 -16.99 0.42
C LYS A 126 17.11 -16.45 -0.52
N ASN A 127 16.71 -15.64 -1.52
CA ASN A 127 17.65 -14.97 -2.41
C ASN A 127 17.17 -13.54 -2.74
N ALA A 128 17.31 -12.63 -1.77
CA ALA A 128 16.86 -11.24 -1.88
C ALA A 128 17.35 -10.51 -3.15
N ARG A 129 18.62 -10.74 -3.54
CA ARG A 129 19.25 -10.08 -4.71
C ARG A 129 18.62 -10.48 -6.04
N ARG A 130 17.99 -11.64 -6.10
CA ARG A 130 17.28 -12.14 -7.28
C ARG A 130 15.78 -11.91 -7.15
N ASP A 131 15.20 -12.33 -6.04
CA ASP A 131 13.76 -12.51 -5.92
C ASP A 131 13.04 -11.16 -5.75
N ILE A 132 13.58 -10.23 -4.96
CA ILE A 132 12.94 -8.91 -4.76
C ILE A 132 12.83 -8.14 -6.07
N PRO A 133 13.90 -7.92 -6.85
CA PRO A 133 13.79 -7.19 -8.12
C PRO A 133 12.83 -7.86 -9.12
N ILE A 134 12.86 -9.19 -9.23
CA ILE A 134 11.98 -9.91 -10.15
C ILE A 134 10.51 -9.75 -9.72
N VAL A 135 10.19 -9.88 -8.44
CA VAL A 135 8.82 -9.72 -7.94
C VAL A 135 8.31 -8.30 -8.15
N LEU A 136 9.15 -7.28 -7.93
CA LEU A 136 8.79 -5.88 -8.20
C LEU A 136 8.46 -5.65 -9.69
N LEU A 137 9.24 -6.25 -10.60
CA LEU A 137 8.98 -6.17 -12.05
C LEU A 137 7.74 -6.96 -12.48
N LEU A 138 7.51 -8.14 -11.90
CA LEU A 138 6.34 -8.99 -12.19
C LEU A 138 5.04 -8.43 -11.62
N ALA A 139 5.10 -7.56 -10.61
CA ALA A 139 3.92 -6.89 -10.08
C ALA A 139 3.20 -6.09 -11.18
N VAL A 140 3.93 -5.37 -12.04
CA VAL A 140 3.35 -4.53 -13.10
C VAL A 140 2.48 -5.30 -14.10
N PRO A 141 2.99 -6.32 -14.83
CA PRO A 141 2.18 -7.08 -15.77
C PRO A 141 1.04 -7.83 -15.08
N THR A 142 1.24 -8.30 -13.84
CA THR A 142 0.19 -8.95 -13.06
C THR A 142 -0.96 -7.97 -12.76
N LEU A 143 -0.64 -6.76 -12.33
CA LEU A 143 -1.64 -5.71 -12.08
C LEU A 143 -2.36 -5.30 -13.36
N ILE A 144 -1.65 -5.20 -14.50
CA ILE A 144 -2.29 -4.89 -15.79
C ILE A 144 -3.35 -5.94 -16.12
N VAL A 145 -3.01 -7.22 -16.09
CA VAL A 145 -3.95 -8.30 -16.41
C VAL A 145 -5.15 -8.30 -15.46
N LEU A 146 -4.90 -8.24 -14.15
CA LEU A 146 -5.97 -8.35 -13.15
C LEU A 146 -6.85 -7.09 -13.12
N TYR A 147 -6.26 -5.90 -13.05
CA TYR A 147 -7.01 -4.66 -12.92
C TYR A 147 -7.76 -4.30 -14.20
N VAL A 148 -7.14 -4.44 -15.37
CA VAL A 148 -7.83 -4.20 -16.65
C VAL A 148 -8.92 -5.23 -16.86
N GLY A 149 -8.65 -6.51 -16.61
CA GLY A 149 -9.66 -7.57 -16.75
C GLY A 149 -10.88 -7.37 -15.85
N VAL A 150 -10.66 -7.02 -14.57
CA VAL A 150 -11.74 -6.73 -13.62
C VAL A 150 -12.49 -5.44 -14.00
N ALA A 151 -11.79 -4.39 -14.45
CA ALA A 151 -12.42 -3.16 -14.90
C ALA A 151 -13.31 -3.38 -16.13
N MET A 152 -12.82 -4.13 -17.13
CA MET A 152 -13.61 -4.50 -18.33
C MET A 152 -14.85 -5.30 -17.95
N ALA A 153 -14.69 -6.30 -17.07
CA ALA A 153 -15.81 -7.10 -16.56
C ALA A 153 -16.84 -6.24 -15.82
N GLY A 154 -16.40 -5.29 -14.98
CA GLY A 154 -17.28 -4.41 -14.20
C GLY A 154 -18.05 -3.42 -15.07
N VAL A 155 -17.35 -2.66 -15.94
CA VAL A 155 -17.96 -1.69 -16.85
C VAL A 155 -18.86 -2.38 -17.87
N GLY A 156 -18.51 -3.59 -18.27
CA GLY A 156 -19.27 -4.37 -19.24
C GLY A 156 -20.67 -4.82 -18.77
N VAL A 157 -20.95 -4.80 -17.47
CA VAL A 157 -22.19 -5.35 -16.90
C VAL A 157 -23.01 -4.34 -16.09
N MET A 158 -22.51 -3.12 -15.91
CA MET A 158 -23.15 -2.07 -15.11
C MET A 158 -23.12 -0.72 -15.84
N THR A 159 -24.09 0.15 -15.59
CA THR A 159 -24.03 1.54 -16.05
C THR A 159 -23.11 2.39 -15.17
N VAL A 160 -22.68 3.57 -15.65
CA VAL A 160 -21.86 4.50 -14.86
C VAL A 160 -22.55 4.90 -13.56
N GLU A 161 -23.86 5.14 -13.59
CA GLU A 161 -24.65 5.49 -12.40
C GLU A 161 -24.69 4.35 -11.38
N GLU A 162 -24.95 3.11 -11.83
CA GLU A 162 -24.93 1.92 -10.97
C GLU A 162 -23.54 1.69 -10.36
N TYR A 163 -22.48 1.93 -11.14
CA TYR A 163 -21.11 1.75 -10.68
C TYR A 163 -20.72 2.83 -9.65
N GLY A 164 -21.13 4.08 -9.87
CA GLY A 164 -20.88 5.21 -8.96
C GLY A 164 -21.65 5.11 -7.64
N ALA A 165 -22.81 4.44 -7.65
CA ALA A 165 -23.59 4.16 -6.43
C ALA A 165 -23.00 3.02 -5.57
N SER A 166 -22.04 2.26 -6.10
CA SER A 166 -21.38 1.15 -5.40
C SER A 166 -19.97 1.52 -4.94
N THR A 167 -19.60 1.08 -3.75
CA THR A 167 -18.22 1.17 -3.24
C THR A 167 -17.49 -0.18 -3.25
N THR A 168 -18.18 -1.26 -3.66
CA THR A 168 -17.68 -2.63 -3.63
C THR A 168 -17.94 -3.36 -4.96
N LEU A 169 -17.22 -4.45 -5.20
CA LEU A 169 -17.47 -5.33 -6.36
C LEU A 169 -18.70 -6.24 -6.19
N VAL A 170 -19.45 -6.11 -5.09
CA VAL A 170 -20.61 -6.96 -4.76
C VAL A 170 -21.68 -6.87 -5.86
N PHE A 171 -22.05 -5.66 -6.27
CA PHE A 171 -23.10 -5.45 -7.27
C PHE A 171 -22.70 -5.93 -8.67
N ALA A 172 -21.44 -5.78 -9.06
CA ALA A 172 -20.92 -6.32 -10.31
C ALA A 172 -20.92 -7.85 -10.28
N ALA A 173 -20.46 -8.44 -9.18
CA ALA A 173 -20.41 -9.88 -9.00
C ALA A 173 -21.81 -10.53 -9.00
N GLN A 174 -22.82 -9.87 -8.44
CA GLN A 174 -24.22 -10.33 -8.48
C GLN A 174 -24.78 -10.40 -9.91
N ARG A 175 -24.36 -9.49 -10.81
CA ARG A 175 -24.77 -9.51 -12.22
C ARG A 175 -24.03 -10.57 -13.03
N ILE A 176 -22.78 -10.88 -12.67
CA ILE A 176 -21.92 -11.81 -13.40
C ILE A 176 -22.19 -13.27 -12.98
N PHE A 177 -22.26 -13.53 -11.68
CA PHE A 177 -22.21 -14.88 -11.13
C PHE A 177 -23.56 -15.37 -10.56
N PRO A 178 -23.81 -16.68 -10.63
CA PRO A 178 -24.84 -17.30 -9.78
C PRO A 178 -24.43 -17.21 -8.30
N THR A 179 -25.41 -17.30 -7.40
CA THR A 179 -25.27 -17.03 -5.96
C THR A 179 -24.06 -17.69 -5.29
N VAL A 180 -23.78 -18.97 -5.58
CA VAL A 180 -22.65 -19.69 -4.97
C VAL A 180 -21.31 -19.11 -5.41
N LEU A 181 -21.13 -18.88 -6.71
CA LEU A 181 -19.90 -18.30 -7.26
C LEU A 181 -19.74 -16.84 -6.85
N PHE A 182 -20.85 -16.11 -6.68
CA PHE A 182 -20.85 -14.76 -6.14
C PHE A 182 -20.23 -14.72 -4.73
N TYR A 183 -20.71 -15.53 -3.78
CA TYR A 183 -20.15 -15.55 -2.43
C TYR A 183 -18.68 -16.02 -2.44
N ALA A 184 -18.36 -17.06 -3.22
CA ALA A 184 -17.00 -17.55 -3.36
C ALA A 184 -16.06 -16.46 -3.90
N PHE A 185 -16.51 -15.67 -4.88
CA PHE A 185 -15.73 -14.55 -5.43
C PHE A 185 -15.53 -13.44 -4.41
N ILE A 186 -16.57 -12.99 -3.70
CA ILE A 186 -16.42 -11.88 -2.74
C ILE A 186 -15.47 -12.24 -1.60
N ILE A 187 -15.57 -13.47 -1.09
CA ILE A 187 -14.67 -13.98 -0.04
C ILE A 187 -13.27 -14.19 -0.61
N GLY A 188 -13.15 -14.93 -1.72
CA GLY A 188 -11.88 -15.35 -2.30
C GLY A 188 -11.10 -14.24 -3.00
N GLY A 189 -11.76 -13.19 -3.50
CA GLY A 189 -11.17 -12.08 -4.23
C GLY A 189 -11.01 -10.83 -3.36
N PRO A 190 -11.99 -9.91 -3.32
CA PRO A 190 -11.86 -8.63 -2.61
C PRO A 190 -11.51 -8.77 -1.13
N ILE A 191 -12.16 -9.67 -0.40
CA ILE A 191 -11.85 -9.86 1.03
C ILE A 191 -10.43 -10.40 1.19
N MET A 192 -10.04 -11.48 0.50
CA MET A 192 -8.66 -11.98 0.57
C MET A 192 -7.62 -10.92 0.18
N ALA A 193 -7.90 -10.06 -0.81
CA ALA A 193 -6.98 -8.98 -1.19
C ALA A 193 -6.78 -7.94 -0.06
N LEU A 194 -7.86 -7.59 0.64
CA LEU A 194 -7.78 -6.71 1.80
C LEU A 194 -7.03 -7.37 2.96
N LEU A 195 -7.32 -8.64 3.23
CA LEU A 195 -6.68 -9.40 4.31
C LEU A 195 -5.19 -9.66 4.05
N SER A 196 -4.81 -9.98 2.81
CA SER A 196 -3.42 -10.18 2.41
C SER A 196 -2.62 -8.88 2.53
N THR A 197 -3.23 -7.73 2.27
CA THR A 197 -2.55 -6.44 2.42
C THR A 197 -2.44 -6.04 3.90
N LEU A 198 -3.48 -6.31 4.69
CA LEU A 198 -3.45 -6.13 6.15
C LEU A 198 -2.35 -6.97 6.81
N ASN A 199 -2.23 -8.24 6.41
CA ASN A 199 -1.20 -9.14 6.89
C ASN A 199 0.21 -8.64 6.59
N SER A 200 0.48 -8.31 5.32
CA SER A 200 1.76 -7.73 4.90
C SER A 200 2.06 -6.40 5.58
N SER A 201 1.03 -5.62 5.95
CA SER A 201 1.21 -4.35 6.66
C SER A 201 1.79 -4.55 8.05
N PHE A 202 1.29 -5.52 8.84
CA PHE A 202 1.86 -5.84 10.14
C PHE A 202 3.32 -6.23 10.04
N ALA A 203 3.64 -7.18 9.15
CA ALA A 203 5.00 -7.67 9.00
C ALA A 203 5.97 -6.59 8.48
N TYR A 204 5.59 -5.85 7.43
CA TYR A 204 6.39 -4.77 6.87
C TYR A 204 6.79 -3.74 7.94
N ASN A 205 5.81 -3.21 8.67
CA ASN A 205 6.07 -2.19 9.68
C ASN A 205 6.83 -2.78 10.89
N ALA A 206 6.56 -4.03 11.28
CA ALA A 206 7.32 -4.70 12.35
C ALA A 206 8.81 -4.83 12.00
N ILE A 207 9.13 -5.11 10.74
CA ILE A 207 10.50 -5.16 10.24
C ILE A 207 11.10 -3.75 10.23
N THR A 208 10.46 -2.77 9.59
CA THR A 208 11.02 -1.42 9.42
C THR A 208 11.19 -0.68 10.74
N ILE A 209 10.17 -0.65 11.60
CA ILE A 209 10.25 -0.02 12.93
C ILE A 209 11.22 -0.81 13.83
N GLY A 210 11.26 -2.15 13.66
CA GLY A 210 12.17 -3.02 14.39
C GLY A 210 13.63 -2.71 14.08
N GLN A 211 13.95 -2.48 12.80
CA GLN A 211 15.27 -2.03 12.37
C GLN A 211 15.63 -0.69 13.00
N SER A 212 14.70 0.27 13.04
CA SER A 212 14.94 1.55 13.73
C SER A 212 15.21 1.39 15.23
N CYS A 213 14.70 0.34 15.88
CA CYS A 213 15.04 0.03 17.28
C CYS A 213 16.45 -0.57 17.40
N ASP A 214 16.84 -1.42 16.45
CA ASP A 214 18.16 -2.05 16.42
C ASP A 214 19.25 -0.99 16.18
N ASP A 215 18.99 -0.04 15.27
CA ASP A 215 19.87 1.08 14.93
C ASP A 215 19.94 2.17 16.04
N GLY A 216 19.17 2.03 17.13
CA GLY A 216 19.18 2.96 18.27
C GLY A 216 18.31 4.22 18.13
N TRP A 217 17.58 4.38 17.01
CA TRP A 217 16.63 5.49 16.84
C TRP A 217 15.51 5.44 17.88
N LEU A 218 14.99 4.24 18.15
CA LEU A 218 13.94 3.96 19.13
C LEU A 218 14.47 3.09 20.29
N PRO A 219 13.79 3.07 21.46
CA PRO A 219 14.23 2.25 22.59
C PRO A 219 14.35 0.76 22.23
N LYS A 220 15.49 0.14 22.54
CA LYS A 220 15.73 -1.30 22.29
C LYS A 220 14.64 -2.21 22.87
N ALA A 221 14.07 -1.83 24.02
CA ALA A 221 12.95 -2.53 24.64
C ALA A 221 11.70 -2.59 23.73
N PHE A 222 11.44 -1.55 22.93
CA PHE A 222 10.34 -1.52 21.96
C PHE A 222 10.59 -2.50 20.81
N GLY A 223 11.86 -2.67 20.43
CA GLY A 223 12.30 -3.68 19.46
C GLY A 223 12.35 -5.11 20.02
N LYS A 224 11.86 -5.41 21.23
CA LYS A 224 11.95 -6.76 21.81
C LYS A 224 11.27 -7.82 20.93
N LYS A 225 12.03 -8.87 20.60
CA LYS A 225 11.54 -10.07 19.90
C LYS A 225 10.99 -11.10 20.90
N ASN A 226 9.94 -11.84 20.51
CA ASN A 226 9.49 -13.03 21.23
C ASN A 226 10.28 -14.29 20.80
N ALA A 227 9.92 -15.45 21.36
CA ALA A 227 10.53 -16.74 21.02
C ALA A 227 10.39 -17.15 19.54
N LYS A 228 9.49 -16.51 18.78
CA LYS A 228 9.26 -16.72 17.35
C LYS A 228 9.91 -15.65 16.47
N GLY A 229 10.67 -14.73 17.05
CA GLY A 229 11.35 -13.64 16.35
C GLY A 229 10.49 -12.40 16.09
N SER A 230 9.20 -12.41 16.44
CA SER A 230 8.27 -11.29 16.20
C SER A 230 8.45 -10.15 17.20
N ARG A 231 8.37 -8.90 16.72
CA ARG A 231 8.52 -7.67 17.52
C ARG A 231 7.22 -7.33 18.26
N VAL A 232 7.04 -7.84 19.47
CA VAL A 232 5.74 -7.83 20.18
C VAL A 232 5.20 -6.42 20.41
N TRP A 233 6.03 -5.50 20.91
CA TRP A 233 5.58 -4.15 21.24
C TRP A 233 5.26 -3.32 20.00
N ILE A 234 6.02 -3.50 18.92
CA ILE A 234 5.74 -2.84 17.64
C ILE A 234 4.41 -3.34 17.07
N LEU A 235 4.21 -4.66 17.02
CA LEU A 235 2.95 -5.25 16.55
C LEU A 235 1.76 -4.81 17.41
N THR A 236 1.96 -4.71 18.73
CA THR A 236 0.92 -4.25 19.67
C THR A 236 0.60 -2.77 19.46
N PHE A 237 1.62 -1.92 19.29
CA PHE A 237 1.44 -0.51 18.96
C PHE A 237 0.63 -0.35 17.66
N MET A 238 1.00 -1.09 16.61
CA MET A 238 0.27 -1.08 15.34
C MET A 238 -1.17 -1.55 15.49
N TYR A 239 -1.40 -2.58 16.30
CA TYR A 239 -2.74 -3.08 16.59
C TYR A 239 -3.60 -2.01 17.26
N VAL A 240 -3.07 -1.36 18.30
CA VAL A 240 -3.78 -0.28 19.02
C VAL A 240 -4.08 0.89 18.07
N VAL A 241 -3.09 1.38 17.34
CA VAL A 241 -3.27 2.48 16.38
C VAL A 241 -4.24 2.11 15.27
N GLY A 242 -4.18 0.87 14.76
CA GLY A 242 -5.10 0.35 13.75
C GLY A 242 -6.53 0.17 14.25
N MET A 243 -6.72 -0.04 15.56
CA MET A 243 -8.03 -0.21 16.19
C MET A 243 -8.80 1.11 16.32
N ILE A 244 -8.10 2.22 16.58
CA ILE A 244 -8.69 3.57 16.70
C ILE A 244 -9.66 3.88 15.55
N PRO A 245 -9.25 3.88 14.26
CA PRO A 245 -10.16 4.22 13.17
C PRO A 245 -11.33 3.23 13.02
N ILE A 246 -11.18 1.98 13.47
CA ILE A 246 -12.24 0.96 13.41
C ILE A 246 -13.29 1.26 14.47
N VAL A 247 -12.88 1.47 15.72
CA VAL A 247 -13.78 1.73 16.86
C VAL A 247 -14.52 3.04 16.70
N PHE A 248 -13.86 4.09 16.22
CA PHE A 248 -14.48 5.39 15.99
C PHE A 248 -15.22 5.51 14.65
N GLY A 249 -15.25 4.43 13.84
CA GLY A 249 -15.99 4.44 12.57
C GLY A 249 -15.49 5.47 11.56
N LEU A 250 -14.19 5.76 11.56
CA LEU A 250 -13.63 6.77 10.65
C LEU A 250 -13.81 6.33 9.19
N SER A 251 -14.18 7.29 8.33
CA SER A 251 -14.38 7.03 6.91
C SER A 251 -13.13 6.44 6.25
N ILE A 252 -13.31 5.39 5.45
CA ILE A 252 -12.23 4.74 4.69
C ILE A 252 -11.51 5.78 3.83
N THR A 253 -12.25 6.66 3.15
CA THR A 253 -11.71 7.73 2.32
C THR A 253 -10.82 8.68 3.11
N VAL A 254 -11.25 9.08 4.31
CA VAL A 254 -10.46 9.97 5.18
C VAL A 254 -9.15 9.29 5.58
N ILE A 255 -9.20 8.02 6.00
CA ILE A 255 -8.01 7.26 6.38
C ILE A 255 -7.06 7.13 5.18
N THR A 256 -7.59 6.79 3.99
CA THR A 256 -6.80 6.69 2.76
C THR A 256 -6.08 7.99 2.45
N ASN A 257 -6.77 9.12 2.51
CA ASN A 257 -6.17 10.43 2.22
C ASN A 257 -5.09 10.82 3.24
N MET A 258 -5.28 10.50 4.53
CA MET A 258 -4.25 10.72 5.56
C MET A 258 -2.99 9.88 5.30
N VAL A 259 -3.17 8.59 4.96
CA VAL A 259 -2.04 7.70 4.64
C VAL A 259 -1.31 8.15 3.37
N GLN A 260 -2.04 8.58 2.34
CA GLN A 260 -1.43 9.11 1.11
C GLN A 260 -0.60 10.36 1.38
N LEU A 261 -1.10 11.28 2.22
CA LEU A 261 -0.37 12.48 2.61
C LEU A 261 0.95 12.14 3.29
N ILE A 262 0.91 11.27 4.31
CA ILE A 262 2.12 10.83 5.03
C ILE A 262 3.10 10.11 4.08
N GLY A 263 2.58 9.21 3.24
CA GLY A 263 3.39 8.46 2.27
C GLY A 263 4.06 9.35 1.23
N ALA A 264 3.35 10.37 0.72
CA ALA A 264 3.90 11.33 -0.22
C ALA A 264 5.02 12.17 0.43
N CYS A 265 4.85 12.59 1.69
CA CYS A 265 5.92 13.27 2.45
C CYS A 265 7.15 12.36 2.64
N PHE A 266 6.95 11.08 2.97
CA PHE A 266 8.03 10.11 3.12
C PHE A 266 8.80 9.88 1.80
N ALA A 267 8.13 9.97 0.65
CA ALA A 267 8.76 9.83 -0.66
C ALA A 267 9.84 10.90 -0.92
N PHE A 268 9.72 12.12 -0.38
CA PHE A 268 10.76 13.15 -0.50
C PHE A 268 12.05 12.75 0.21
N LEU A 269 11.95 12.13 1.39
CA LEU A 269 13.11 11.63 2.13
C LEU A 269 13.82 10.52 1.35
N ASN A 270 13.03 9.58 0.80
CA ASN A 270 13.56 8.52 -0.05
C ASN A 270 14.21 9.07 -1.33
N PHE A 271 13.62 10.10 -1.94
CA PHE A 271 14.17 10.74 -3.13
C PHE A 271 15.57 11.33 -2.88
N VAL A 272 15.79 11.98 -1.72
CA VAL A 272 17.12 12.48 -1.35
C VAL A 272 18.13 11.33 -1.21
N ALA A 273 17.71 10.19 -0.67
CA ALA A 273 18.57 9.01 -0.59
C ALA A 273 18.88 8.44 -1.99
N TYR A 274 17.88 8.34 -2.86
CA TYR A 274 18.03 7.84 -4.23
C TYR A 274 18.98 8.71 -5.06
N ILE A 275 18.79 10.03 -5.10
CA ILE A 275 19.64 10.92 -5.91
C ILE A 275 21.10 10.94 -5.43
N LYS A 276 21.35 10.63 -4.16
CA LYS A 276 22.71 10.53 -3.61
C LYS A 276 23.36 9.18 -3.86
N MET A 277 22.59 8.13 -4.16
CA MET A 277 23.07 6.75 -4.19
C MET A 277 24.26 6.53 -5.16
N PRO A 278 24.23 6.96 -6.44
CA PRO A 278 25.37 6.77 -7.35
C PRO A 278 26.67 7.45 -6.89
N LYS A 279 26.54 8.59 -6.19
CA LYS A 279 27.68 9.35 -5.66
C LYS A 279 28.19 8.81 -4.34
N LEU A 280 27.29 8.26 -3.51
CA LEU A 280 27.60 7.78 -2.18
C LEU A 280 28.18 6.37 -2.18
N TYR A 281 27.74 5.54 -3.11
CA TYR A 281 28.17 4.15 -3.25
C TYR A 281 28.58 3.83 -4.69
N PRO A 282 29.61 4.50 -5.24
CA PRO A 282 29.95 4.37 -6.65
C PRO A 282 30.37 2.95 -7.05
N ASN A 283 31.11 2.22 -6.20
CA ASN A 283 31.49 0.84 -6.52
C ASN A 283 30.30 -0.12 -6.45
N ALA A 284 29.46 0.00 -5.41
CA ALA A 284 28.24 -0.81 -5.30
C ALA A 284 27.26 -0.52 -6.46
N TRP A 285 27.12 0.74 -6.86
CA TRP A 285 26.28 1.17 -7.98
C TRP A 285 26.75 0.58 -9.31
N LYS A 286 28.05 0.63 -9.60
CA LYS A 286 28.64 0.04 -10.82
C LYS A 286 28.51 -1.48 -10.86
N LYS A 287 28.63 -2.15 -9.71
CA LYS A 287 28.46 -3.61 -9.57
C LYS A 287 26.99 -4.05 -9.51
N SER A 288 26.05 -3.11 -9.45
CA SER A 288 24.63 -3.41 -9.34
C SER A 288 24.15 -4.24 -10.53
N ARG A 289 23.41 -5.31 -10.25
CA ARG A 289 22.86 -6.20 -11.28
C ARG A 289 21.90 -5.49 -12.24
N PHE A 290 21.20 -4.46 -11.75
CA PHE A 290 20.26 -3.65 -12.51
C PHE A 290 20.81 -2.24 -12.75
N HIS A 291 22.14 -2.13 -12.89
CA HIS A 291 22.78 -0.86 -13.20
C HIS A 291 22.25 -0.29 -14.52
N ILE A 292 22.00 1.02 -14.52
CA ILE A 292 21.63 1.81 -15.68
C ILE A 292 22.49 3.08 -15.70
N PRO A 293 22.63 3.75 -16.87
CA PRO A 293 23.39 4.99 -16.93
C PRO A 293 22.85 6.06 -15.96
N ASP A 294 23.75 6.78 -15.30
CA ASP A 294 23.42 7.77 -14.27
C ASP A 294 22.38 8.79 -14.74
N GLY A 295 22.50 9.28 -15.98
CA GLY A 295 21.54 10.23 -16.56
C GLY A 295 20.11 9.68 -16.61
N LEU A 296 19.95 8.40 -17.01
CA LEU A 296 18.66 7.73 -17.01
C LEU A 296 18.15 7.48 -15.59
N TYR A 297 19.04 7.10 -14.67
CA TYR A 297 18.69 6.94 -13.26
C TYR A 297 18.16 8.24 -12.64
N TYR A 298 18.84 9.36 -12.83
CA TYR A 298 18.39 10.66 -12.34
C TYR A 298 17.08 11.11 -12.99
N LEU A 299 16.91 10.86 -14.30
CA LEU A 299 15.65 11.14 -14.99
C LEU A 299 14.48 10.37 -14.35
N ILE A 300 14.65 9.06 -14.11
CA ILE A 300 13.63 8.22 -13.46
C ILE A 300 13.32 8.73 -12.05
N CYS A 301 14.34 9.09 -11.28
CA CYS A 301 14.16 9.68 -9.96
C CYS A 301 13.31 10.97 -10.04
N CYS A 302 13.65 11.89 -10.95
CA CYS A 302 12.94 13.17 -11.10
C CYS A 302 11.48 12.97 -11.56
N ILE A 303 11.22 12.05 -12.48
CA ILE A 303 9.86 11.70 -12.91
C ILE A 303 9.06 11.12 -11.72
N SER A 304 9.68 10.25 -10.93
CA SER A 304 9.05 9.70 -9.73
C SER A 304 8.72 10.79 -8.71
N LEU A 305 9.63 11.73 -8.47
CA LEU A 305 9.39 12.88 -7.59
C LEU A 305 8.22 13.72 -8.07
N ALA A 306 8.15 14.02 -9.37
CA ALA A 306 7.03 14.79 -9.93
C ALA A 306 5.69 14.08 -9.67
N GLY A 307 5.61 12.76 -9.85
CA GLY A 307 4.42 11.97 -9.54
C GLY A 307 4.04 12.02 -8.05
N PHE A 308 5.01 11.95 -7.14
CA PHE A 308 4.76 12.10 -5.70
C PHE A 308 4.33 13.51 -5.31
N ILE A 309 4.85 14.56 -5.96
CA ILE A 309 4.38 15.94 -5.77
C ILE A 309 2.91 16.07 -6.17
N VAL A 310 2.52 15.49 -7.30
CA VAL A 310 1.11 15.48 -7.74
C VAL A 310 0.23 14.71 -6.75
N THR A 311 0.72 13.59 -6.21
CA THR A 311 0.00 12.81 -5.18
C THR A 311 -0.15 13.59 -3.87
N LEU A 312 0.90 14.31 -3.46
CA LEU A 312 0.86 15.20 -2.30
C LEU A 312 -0.18 16.30 -2.49
N TRP A 313 -0.13 16.99 -3.63
CA TRP A 313 -1.08 18.03 -4.00
C TRP A 313 -2.53 17.51 -3.97
N LYS A 314 -2.79 16.37 -4.62
CA LYS A 314 -4.10 15.70 -4.58
C LYS A 314 -4.54 15.39 -3.16
N SER A 315 -3.65 14.88 -2.32
CA SER A 315 -3.97 14.49 -0.95
C SER A 315 -4.40 15.70 -0.12
N CYS A 316 -3.71 16.83 -0.26
CA CYS A 316 -4.07 18.09 0.39
C CYS A 316 -5.46 18.61 -0.02
N LEU A 317 -5.84 18.48 -1.30
CA LEU A 317 -7.15 18.91 -1.79
C LEU A 317 -8.29 17.94 -1.42
N SER A 318 -7.97 16.68 -1.13
CA SER A 318 -8.97 15.64 -0.86
C SER A 318 -9.44 15.59 0.61
N MET A 319 -9.01 16.52 1.46
CA MET A 319 -9.35 16.56 2.88
C MET A 319 -9.72 17.99 3.32
N SER A 320 -10.41 18.12 4.46
CA SER A 320 -10.74 19.45 4.98
C SER A 320 -9.46 20.23 5.32
N PRO A 321 -9.43 21.57 5.16
CA PRO A 321 -8.23 22.36 5.44
C PRO A 321 -7.69 22.17 6.87
N GLY A 322 -8.58 22.01 7.85
CA GLY A 322 -8.19 21.72 9.24
C GLY A 322 -7.51 20.37 9.39
N LEU A 323 -8.00 19.31 8.73
CA LEU A 323 -7.37 17.99 8.77
C LEU A 323 -6.02 17.99 8.04
N ALA A 324 -5.92 18.69 6.90
CA ALA A 324 -4.66 18.87 6.19
C ALA A 324 -3.62 19.56 7.08
N ALA A 325 -3.98 20.69 7.69
CA ALA A 325 -3.11 21.45 8.58
C ALA A 325 -2.64 20.60 9.77
N ALA A 326 -3.54 19.84 10.39
CA ALA A 326 -3.21 18.95 11.51
C ALA A 326 -2.20 17.85 11.11
N ASN A 327 -2.40 17.20 9.96
CA ASN A 327 -1.49 16.17 9.49
C ASN A 327 -0.12 16.75 9.10
N VAL A 328 -0.09 17.89 8.42
CA VAL A 328 1.18 18.59 8.08
C VAL A 328 1.92 19.00 9.36
N ALA A 329 1.22 19.55 10.35
CA ALA A 329 1.82 19.89 11.64
C ALA A 329 2.40 18.66 12.34
N ALA A 330 1.67 17.53 12.35
CA ALA A 330 2.16 16.28 12.92
C ALA A 330 3.43 15.78 12.21
N ILE A 331 3.48 15.84 10.87
CA ILE A 331 4.66 15.47 10.09
C ILE A 331 5.86 16.35 10.44
N VAL A 332 5.66 17.67 10.54
CA VAL A 332 6.72 18.62 10.91
C VAL A 332 7.24 18.33 12.31
N VAL A 333 6.36 18.11 13.29
CA VAL A 333 6.75 17.76 14.67
C VAL A 333 7.56 16.46 14.69
N LEU A 334 7.09 15.41 14.00
CA LEU A 334 7.79 14.13 13.92
C LEU A 334 9.16 14.27 13.22
N ALA A 335 9.26 15.09 12.18
CA ALA A 335 10.52 15.37 11.50
C ALA A 335 11.51 16.11 12.43
N ILE A 336 11.04 17.10 13.19
CA ILE A 336 11.86 17.81 14.19
C ILE A 336 12.35 16.84 15.26
N ILE A 337 11.48 15.98 15.80
CA ILE A 337 11.86 14.95 16.77
C ILE A 337 12.92 14.02 16.18
N GLY A 338 12.74 13.59 14.92
CA GLY A 338 13.72 12.77 14.20
C GLY A 338 15.08 13.46 14.08
N ILE A 339 15.12 14.72 13.66
CA ILE A 339 16.37 15.50 13.53
C ILE A 339 17.05 15.67 14.89
N VAL A 340 16.29 16.01 15.94
CA VAL A 340 16.84 16.18 17.30
C VAL A 340 17.39 14.87 17.84
N ARG A 341 16.68 13.76 17.63
CA ARG A 341 17.13 12.42 18.03
C ARG A 341 18.37 12.00 17.25
N GLY A 342 18.41 12.28 15.94
CA GLY A 342 19.54 12.04 15.06
C GLY A 342 20.84 12.66 15.56
N ARG A 343 20.78 13.89 16.09
CA ARG A 343 21.95 14.64 16.57
C ARG A 343 22.40 14.29 17.99
N LYS A 344 21.49 13.76 18.82
CA LYS A 344 21.72 13.54 20.27
C LYS A 344 21.82 12.07 20.66
N GLY A 345 21.40 11.15 19.80
CA GLY A 345 21.37 9.72 20.09
C GLY A 345 22.67 9.02 19.73
N GLU A 346 23.01 7.99 20.49
CA GLU A 346 23.91 6.93 20.04
C GLU A 346 23.18 6.10 18.98
N ILE A 347 23.24 6.56 17.73
CA ILE A 347 22.63 5.91 16.57
C ILE A 347 23.76 5.24 15.79
N GLU A 348 23.66 3.92 15.64
CA GLU A 348 24.57 3.15 14.82
C GLU A 348 23.76 2.54 13.67
N VAL A 349 23.85 3.15 12.50
CA VAL A 349 23.19 2.63 11.30
C VAL A 349 24.06 1.51 10.75
N HIS A 350 23.62 0.27 10.92
CA HIS A 350 24.28 -0.87 10.31
C HIS A 350 23.93 -0.91 8.81
N THR A 351 24.82 -0.38 7.97
CA THR A 351 24.64 -0.38 6.52
C THR A 351 24.67 -1.82 5.99
N SER A 352 23.56 -2.29 5.42
CA SER A 352 23.48 -3.60 4.76
C SER A 352 24.03 -3.58 3.32
N ILE A 353 24.74 -2.52 2.93
CA ILE A 353 25.18 -2.29 1.56
C ILE A 353 26.49 -3.04 1.31
N TRP A 354 26.44 -3.93 0.33
CA TRP A 354 27.58 -4.73 -0.11
C TRP A 354 28.39 -3.95 -1.15
N SER A 355 29.17 -2.95 -0.72
CA SER A 355 30.23 -2.44 -1.61
C SER A 355 31.34 -3.51 -1.79
N GLY A 356 31.53 -4.33 -0.74
CA GLY A 356 32.70 -5.21 -0.59
C GLY A 356 34.00 -4.42 -0.41
N ASP A 357 33.90 -3.12 -0.15
CA ASP A 357 34.98 -2.16 -0.03
C ASP A 357 34.86 -1.47 1.34
N ALA A 358 35.77 -1.84 2.24
CA ALA A 358 35.75 -1.35 3.62
C ALA A 358 35.85 0.19 3.70
N ALA A 359 36.41 0.87 2.70
CA ALA A 359 36.52 2.32 2.69
C ALA A 359 35.19 3.00 2.32
N GLU A 360 34.44 2.45 1.37
CA GLU A 360 33.08 2.93 1.08
C GLU A 360 32.13 2.66 2.24
N ASP A 361 32.22 1.47 2.86
CA ASP A 361 31.39 1.11 4.01
C ASP A 361 31.69 2.01 5.22
N ALA A 362 32.96 2.33 5.46
CA ALA A 362 33.37 3.28 6.50
C ALA A 362 32.92 4.72 6.19
N ALA A 363 33.03 5.17 4.93
CA ALA A 363 32.55 6.50 4.52
C ALA A 363 31.02 6.63 4.69
N ALA A 364 30.28 5.57 4.41
CA ALA A 364 28.84 5.51 4.63
C ALA A 364 28.46 5.54 6.12
N ALA A 365 29.16 4.75 6.95
CA ALA A 365 28.97 4.75 8.40
C ALA A 365 29.25 6.14 9.01
N ALA A 366 30.26 6.87 8.50
CA ALA A 366 30.61 8.22 8.95
C ALA A 366 29.54 9.28 8.64
N ILE A 367 28.65 9.03 7.66
CA ILE A 367 27.52 9.92 7.34
C ILE A 367 26.37 9.72 8.33
N GLY A 368 26.21 8.53 8.89
CA GLY A 368 25.23 8.26 9.95
C GLY A 368 25.62 8.81 11.32
N GLN A 369 26.88 9.24 11.50
CA GLN A 369 27.44 9.77 12.75
C GLN A 369 27.54 11.30 12.79
N LYS A 370 27.20 12.01 11.70
CA LYS A 370 27.14 13.49 11.61
C LYS A 370 25.68 13.95 11.54
#